data_AF-A0A8B0SK77-F1
#
_entry.id   AF-A0A8B0SK77-F1
#
_cell.length_a   1.000
_cell.length_b   1.000
_cell.length_c   1.000
_cell.angle_alpha   90.00
_cell.angle_beta   90.00
_cell.angle_gamma   90.00
#
_symmetry.space_group_name_H-M   'P 1'
#
loop_
_entity.id
_entity.type
_entity.pdbx_description
1 polymer ?
#
loop_
_entity_poly.entity_id
_entity_poly.type
_entity_poly.pdbx_seq_one_letter_code
_entity_poly.pdbx_strand_id
1 'polypeptide(L)'
;MENEAIFNRIDARLDRIEKLTRKTYRQTMPEMPWLFAAIAGVAVVSLGYVLYPQLPTEIKDVIEPRVDVAQNKFYSIGQWFADYSGNVDRSYTLPSGTLTIISLTPLQSCRWRSALLARESSGNYQHTGNQFGYFAGYAMGAESLAIVGLVKQSAFDDAPRHVRNGTDQTAWLNNPQNWQLRGGKQAFLHDNLLQDRAVTVLANTNIADGFKSRVLLESQQEKIAGFAAAAHLKGLTAAISWYARGKDSHDANGTNTSDYAAMGEASINKRSNLCAENTRQVPSWLKWLEVKN
;
A
#
# COMPACT_ATOMS: atom_id res chain seq x y z
N MET A 1 -38.68 19.68 46.61
CA MET A 1 -37.91 18.72 47.44
C MET A 1 -38.02 17.29 46.95
N GLU A 2 -39.21 16.80 46.55
CA GLU A 2 -39.38 15.41 46.09
C GLU A 2 -38.70 15.12 44.72
N ASN A 3 -38.76 16.07 43.78
CA ASN A 3 -38.12 15.93 42.47
C ASN A 3 -36.58 15.90 42.54
N GLU A 4 -35.98 16.62 43.49
CA GLU A 4 -34.53 16.68 43.67
C GLU A 4 -33.98 15.35 44.22
N ALA A 5 -34.74 14.70 45.11
CA ALA A 5 -34.43 13.34 45.57
C ALA A 5 -34.55 12.29 44.45
N ILE A 6 -35.44 12.50 43.47
CA ILE A 6 -35.58 11.65 42.29
C ILE A 6 -34.39 11.83 41.33
N PHE A 7 -34.00 13.07 41.04
CA PHE A 7 -32.83 13.36 40.19
C PHE A 7 -31.52 12.82 40.79
N ASN A 8 -31.31 13.01 42.10
CA ASN A 8 -30.12 12.47 42.78
C ASN A 8 -30.08 10.92 42.77
N ARG A 9 -31.24 10.25 42.79
CA ARG A 9 -31.31 8.79 42.62
C ARG A 9 -31.04 8.34 41.19
N ILE A 10 -31.43 9.14 40.19
CA ILE A 10 -31.16 8.86 38.77
C ILE A 10 -29.66 9.00 38.50
N ASP A 11 -29.03 10.08 38.96
CA ASP A 11 -27.59 10.31 38.76
C ASP A 11 -26.75 9.25 39.48
N ALA A 12 -27.12 8.86 40.70
CA ALA A 12 -26.45 7.77 41.40
C ALA A 12 -26.60 6.40 40.72
N ARG A 13 -27.68 6.18 39.95
CA ARG A 13 -27.85 4.98 39.12
C ARG A 13 -27.04 5.07 37.84
N LEU A 14 -26.99 6.22 37.18
CA LEU A 14 -26.18 6.44 35.98
C LEU A 14 -24.68 6.28 36.28
N ASP A 15 -24.20 6.82 37.39
CA ASP A 15 -22.80 6.71 37.80
C ASP A 15 -22.41 5.26 38.14
N ARG A 16 -23.35 4.50 38.71
CA ARG A 16 -23.19 3.06 38.97
C ARG A 16 -23.19 2.24 37.67
N ILE A 17 -24.05 2.58 36.71
CA ILE A 17 -24.08 1.98 35.37
C ILE A 17 -22.77 2.28 34.65
N GLU A 18 -22.27 3.52 34.68
CA GLU A 18 -21.03 3.90 34.01
C GLU A 18 -19.80 3.19 34.62
N LYS A 19 -19.76 3.03 35.95
CA LYS A 19 -18.74 2.24 36.64
C LYS A 19 -18.81 0.74 36.30
N LEU A 20 -20.01 0.17 36.23
CA LEU A 20 -20.22 -1.22 35.78
C LEU A 20 -19.81 -1.40 34.32
N THR A 21 -20.22 -0.50 33.43
CA THR A 21 -19.86 -0.50 32.01
C THR A 21 -18.35 -0.39 31.84
N ARG A 22 -17.67 0.51 32.55
CA ARG A 22 -16.20 0.63 32.50
C ARG A 22 -15.48 -0.60 33.07
N LYS A 23 -16.01 -1.22 34.12
CA LYS A 23 -15.46 -2.44 34.72
C LYS A 23 -15.62 -3.63 33.78
N THR A 24 -16.82 -3.82 33.22
CA THR A 24 -17.10 -4.82 32.20
C THR A 24 -16.22 -4.59 30.96
N TYR A 25 -16.14 -3.35 30.46
CA TYR A 25 -15.30 -2.98 29.31
C TYR A 25 -13.81 -3.30 29.51
N ARG A 26 -13.25 -3.08 30.71
CA ARG A 26 -11.86 -3.44 31.02
C ARG A 26 -11.64 -4.94 31.16
N GLN A 27 -12.66 -5.68 31.63
CA GLN A 27 -12.59 -7.14 31.81
C GLN A 27 -12.82 -7.91 30.51
N THR A 28 -13.58 -7.34 29.57
CA THR A 28 -13.97 -8.01 28.32
C THR A 28 -13.24 -7.50 27.08
N MET A 29 -12.44 -6.42 27.19
CA MET A 29 -11.61 -5.90 26.10
C MET A 29 -10.69 -6.95 25.42
N PRO A 30 -10.14 -7.96 26.14
CA PRO A 30 -9.36 -9.02 25.49
C PRO A 30 -10.21 -9.99 24.65
N GLU A 31 -11.52 -10.09 24.88
CA GLU A 31 -12.39 -11.15 24.32
C GLU A 31 -13.54 -10.65 23.43
N MET A 32 -13.88 -9.35 23.46
CA MET A 32 -15.01 -8.77 22.73
C MET A 32 -14.74 -7.63 21.69
N PRO A 33 -13.54 -7.41 21.12
CA PRO A 33 -13.38 -6.41 20.04
C PRO A 33 -14.23 -6.67 18.78
N TRP A 34 -14.62 -7.93 18.56
CA TRP A 34 -15.07 -8.43 17.28
C TRP A 34 -16.56 -8.22 17.00
N LEU A 35 -17.42 -8.38 18.02
CA LEU A 35 -18.86 -8.15 17.88
C LEU A 35 -19.14 -6.66 17.66
N PHE A 36 -18.42 -5.78 18.38
CA PHE A 36 -18.52 -4.34 18.20
C PHE A 36 -17.95 -3.88 16.85
N ALA A 37 -16.83 -4.46 16.38
CA ALA A 37 -16.32 -4.17 15.04
C ALA A 37 -17.26 -4.67 13.93
N ALA A 38 -17.89 -5.85 14.09
CA ALA A 38 -18.87 -6.36 13.14
C ALA A 38 -20.15 -5.49 13.10
N ILE A 39 -20.68 -5.11 14.26
CA ILE A 39 -21.85 -4.23 14.37
C ILE A 39 -21.53 -2.83 13.84
N ALA A 40 -20.36 -2.27 14.17
CA ALA A 40 -19.91 -0.99 13.62
C ALA A 40 -19.64 -1.06 12.11
N GLY A 41 -19.10 -2.18 11.62
CA GLY A 41 -18.87 -2.42 10.19
C GLY A 41 -20.18 -2.50 9.42
N VAL A 42 -21.16 -3.26 9.92
CA VAL A 42 -22.52 -3.27 9.36
C VAL A 42 -23.13 -1.88 9.42
N ALA A 43 -23.03 -1.15 10.54
CA ALA A 43 -23.57 0.20 10.64
C ALA A 43 -22.92 1.19 9.67
N VAL A 44 -21.59 1.18 9.51
CA VAL A 44 -20.86 2.04 8.57
C VAL A 44 -21.13 1.66 7.11
N VAL A 45 -21.21 0.37 6.80
CA VAL A 45 -21.56 -0.11 5.46
C VAL A 45 -23.02 0.22 5.14
N SER A 46 -23.96 0.05 6.08
CA SER A 46 -25.38 0.38 5.91
C SER A 46 -25.61 1.88 5.80
N LEU A 47 -24.98 2.71 6.63
CA LEU A 47 -25.03 4.17 6.53
C LEU A 47 -24.37 4.66 5.24
N GLY A 48 -23.23 4.05 4.85
CA GLY A 48 -22.57 4.31 3.58
C GLY A 48 -23.46 3.96 2.39
N TYR A 49 -24.02 2.76 2.32
CA TYR A 49 -24.82 2.30 1.18
C TYR A 49 -26.11 3.12 0.99
N VAL A 50 -26.71 3.60 2.08
CA VAL A 50 -27.96 4.38 2.04
C VAL A 50 -27.71 5.87 1.77
N LEU A 51 -26.67 6.48 2.38
CA LEU A 51 -26.43 7.92 2.27
C LEU A 51 -25.47 8.27 1.12
N TYR A 52 -24.52 7.41 0.78
CA TYR A 52 -23.48 7.68 -0.21
C TYR A 52 -24.02 8.04 -1.59
N PRO A 53 -25.02 7.35 -2.18
CA PRO A 53 -25.55 7.74 -3.48
C PRO A 53 -26.11 9.17 -3.51
N GLN A 54 -26.64 9.62 -2.37
CA GLN A 54 -27.33 10.90 -2.21
C GLN A 54 -26.39 12.08 -1.90
N LEU A 55 -25.10 11.82 -1.67
CA LEU A 55 -24.13 12.89 -1.39
C LEU A 55 -23.69 13.62 -2.68
N PRO A 56 -23.49 14.95 -2.62
CA PRO A 56 -22.79 15.71 -3.65
C PRO A 56 -21.40 15.14 -3.92
N THR A 57 -20.91 15.27 -5.16
CA THR A 57 -19.62 14.74 -5.63
C THR A 57 -18.46 15.26 -4.80
N GLU A 58 -18.51 16.53 -4.41
CA GLU A 58 -17.49 17.19 -3.59
C GLU A 58 -17.38 16.59 -2.18
N ILE A 59 -18.50 16.07 -1.65
CA ILE A 59 -18.54 15.39 -0.35
C ILE A 59 -18.07 13.94 -0.50
N LYS A 60 -18.41 13.28 -1.62
CA LYS A 60 -17.94 11.92 -1.94
C LYS A 60 -16.41 11.88 -2.00
N ASP A 61 -15.78 12.80 -2.71
CA ASP A 61 -14.31 12.86 -2.85
C ASP A 61 -13.57 13.03 -1.50
N VAL A 62 -14.22 13.66 -0.52
CA VAL A 62 -13.65 13.88 0.82
C VAL A 62 -13.87 12.67 1.74
N ILE A 63 -15.00 11.98 1.61
CA ILE A 63 -15.41 10.90 2.51
C ILE A 63 -14.94 9.54 2.00
N GLU A 64 -14.90 9.32 0.69
CA GLU A 64 -14.55 8.05 0.06
C GLU A 64 -13.20 7.48 0.53
N PRO A 65 -12.11 8.26 0.63
CA PRO A 65 -10.85 7.74 1.16
C PRO A 65 -10.97 7.24 2.60
N ARG A 66 -11.81 7.89 3.42
CA ARG A 66 -12.03 7.52 4.83
C ARG A 66 -12.90 6.26 4.95
N VAL A 67 -13.92 6.15 4.11
CA VAL A 67 -14.78 4.97 4.02
C VAL A 67 -13.99 3.77 3.54
N ASP A 68 -13.13 3.92 2.54
CA ASP A 68 -12.29 2.83 2.03
C ASP A 68 -11.30 2.33 3.08
N VAL A 69 -10.65 3.22 3.82
CA VAL A 69 -9.78 2.84 4.95
C VAL A 69 -10.58 2.07 6.00
N ALA A 70 -11.79 2.50 6.35
CA ALA A 70 -12.64 1.80 7.31
C ALA A 70 -13.04 0.41 6.79
N GLN A 71 -13.52 0.32 5.55
CA GLN A 71 -13.90 -0.95 4.91
C GLN A 71 -12.72 -1.92 4.81
N ASN A 72 -11.52 -1.45 4.48
CA ASN A 72 -10.31 -2.26 4.42
C ASN A 72 -9.91 -2.82 5.79
N LYS A 73 -10.05 -2.02 6.86
CA LYS A 73 -9.84 -2.51 8.24
C LYS A 73 -10.88 -3.55 8.65
N PHE A 74 -12.14 -3.38 8.28
CA PHE A 74 -13.17 -4.38 8.59
C PHE A 74 -12.95 -5.68 7.81
N TYR A 75 -12.55 -5.60 6.54
CA TYR A 75 -12.20 -6.76 5.74
C TYR A 75 -11.03 -7.55 6.35
N SER A 76 -9.96 -6.86 6.77
CA SER A 76 -8.79 -7.51 7.38
C SER A 76 -9.10 -8.19 8.72
N ILE A 77 -10.05 -7.64 9.49
CA ILE A 77 -10.61 -8.27 10.70
C ILE A 77 -11.43 -9.51 10.32
N GLY A 78 -12.28 -9.44 9.29
CA GLY A 78 -13.04 -10.61 8.81
C GLY A 78 -12.15 -11.76 8.37
N GLN A 79 -11.09 -11.46 7.60
CA GLN A 79 -10.07 -12.44 7.21
C GLN A 79 -9.29 -12.97 8.42
N TRP A 80 -9.11 -12.16 9.49
CA TRP A 80 -8.55 -12.64 10.76
C TRP A 80 -9.34 -13.79 11.36
N PHE A 81 -10.67 -13.68 11.34
CA PHE A 81 -11.54 -14.73 11.86
C PHE A 81 -11.44 -16.01 11.03
N ALA A 82 -11.40 -15.87 9.71
CA ALA A 82 -11.22 -17.02 8.82
C ALA A 82 -9.89 -17.74 9.09
N ASP A 83 -8.79 -16.98 9.23
CA ASP A 83 -7.47 -17.53 9.54
C ASP A 83 -7.37 -18.11 10.95
N TYR A 84 -8.00 -17.51 11.96
CA TYR A 84 -8.06 -18.10 13.30
C TYR A 84 -8.77 -19.46 13.30
N SER A 85 -9.73 -19.64 12.38
CA SER A 85 -10.46 -20.91 12.22
C SER A 85 -9.77 -21.94 11.31
N GLY A 86 -8.64 -21.61 10.67
CA GLY A 86 -7.92 -22.51 9.75
C GLY A 86 -6.41 -22.24 9.69
N ASN A 87 -5.60 -23.28 9.88
CA ASN A 87 -4.13 -23.20 9.96
C ASN A 87 -3.46 -22.65 8.67
N VAL A 88 -3.29 -21.33 8.56
CA VAL A 88 -2.53 -20.67 7.49
C VAL A 88 -1.27 -20.04 8.11
N ASP A 89 -0.10 -20.48 7.68
CA ASP A 89 1.18 -19.85 8.04
C ASP A 89 1.34 -18.51 7.29
N ARG A 90 1.63 -17.43 8.02
CA ARG A 90 1.68 -16.04 7.53
C ARG A 90 2.77 -15.20 8.22
N SER A 91 3.83 -15.84 8.73
CA SER A 91 4.92 -15.14 9.41
C SER A 91 5.90 -14.49 8.42
N TYR A 92 6.01 -13.16 8.42
CA TYR A 92 6.87 -12.42 7.49
C TYR A 92 7.87 -11.47 8.18
N THR A 93 9.10 -11.42 7.67
CA THR A 93 10.18 -10.53 8.13
C THR A 93 10.77 -9.75 6.96
N LEU A 94 10.85 -8.42 7.07
CA LEU A 94 11.38 -7.52 6.03
C LEU A 94 12.89 -7.72 5.78
N PRO A 95 13.36 -8.10 4.58
CA PRO A 95 14.75 -7.94 4.20
C PRO A 95 15.02 -6.49 3.80
N SER A 96 16.01 -5.86 4.45
CA SER A 96 16.49 -4.53 4.07
C SER A 96 17.49 -4.61 2.92
N GLY A 97 17.46 -3.65 1.99
CA GLY A 97 18.57 -3.36 1.08
C GLY A 97 18.73 -4.21 -0.18
N THR A 98 17.80 -5.11 -0.50
CA THR A 98 17.89 -5.96 -1.70
C THR A 98 17.05 -5.43 -2.87
N LEU A 99 17.50 -5.64 -4.11
CA LEU A 99 16.71 -5.42 -5.35
C LEU A 99 15.62 -6.50 -5.57
N THR A 100 15.39 -7.32 -4.54
CA THR A 100 14.46 -8.44 -4.54
C THR A 100 13.17 -8.02 -3.85
N ILE A 101 12.07 -8.27 -4.54
CA ILE A 101 10.73 -8.07 -4.01
C ILE A 101 10.37 -9.28 -3.16
N ILE A 102 9.66 -9.02 -2.06
CA ILE A 102 9.21 -10.04 -1.12
C ILE A 102 8.50 -11.18 -1.85
N SER A 103 8.85 -12.42 -1.50
CA SER A 103 8.31 -13.66 -2.08
C SER A 103 8.51 -13.83 -3.60
N LEU A 104 9.30 -12.95 -4.25
CA LEU A 104 9.73 -13.08 -5.63
C LEU A 104 11.21 -13.46 -5.71
N THR A 105 11.57 -14.19 -6.77
CA THR A 105 12.98 -14.43 -7.11
C THR A 105 13.65 -13.14 -7.61
N PRO A 106 15.01 -13.06 -7.64
CA PRO A 106 15.71 -11.92 -8.23
C PRO A 106 15.32 -11.66 -9.69
N LEU A 107 15.12 -12.72 -10.47
CA LEU A 107 14.70 -12.61 -11.88
C LEU A 107 13.27 -12.04 -11.99
N GLN A 108 12.32 -12.54 -11.20
CA GLN A 108 10.94 -12.01 -11.17
C GLN A 108 10.93 -10.55 -10.71
N SER A 109 11.73 -10.21 -9.72
CA SER A 109 11.86 -8.83 -9.21
C SER A 109 12.42 -7.88 -10.27
N CYS A 110 13.41 -8.33 -11.05
CA CYS A 110 13.92 -7.58 -12.19
C CYS A 110 12.84 -7.39 -13.26
N ARG A 111 12.12 -8.47 -13.63
CA ARG A 111 11.07 -8.41 -14.66
C ARG A 111 9.95 -7.46 -14.27
N TRP A 112 9.53 -7.49 -13.01
CA TRP A 112 8.56 -6.54 -12.46
C TRP A 112 9.04 -5.10 -12.58
N ARG A 113 10.28 -4.82 -12.13
CA ARG A 113 10.88 -3.47 -12.25
C ARG A 113 10.99 -3.03 -13.70
N SER A 114 11.37 -3.92 -14.61
CA SER A 114 11.47 -3.63 -16.04
C SER A 114 10.10 -3.30 -16.65
N ALA A 115 9.05 -4.02 -16.27
CA ALA A 115 7.69 -3.74 -16.75
C ALA A 115 7.19 -2.39 -16.23
N LEU A 116 7.43 -2.09 -14.95
CA LEU A 116 7.05 -0.83 -14.35
C LEU A 116 7.81 0.35 -14.96
N LEU A 117 9.12 0.24 -15.13
CA LEU A 117 9.96 1.25 -15.79
C LEU A 117 9.47 1.54 -17.22
N ALA A 118 9.13 0.49 -17.97
CA ALA A 118 8.59 0.64 -19.31
C ALA A 118 7.22 1.34 -19.30
N ARG A 119 6.37 1.02 -18.32
CA ARG A 119 5.04 1.64 -18.17
C ARG A 119 5.12 3.12 -17.78
N GLU A 120 5.97 3.46 -16.83
CA GLU A 120 6.05 4.81 -16.26
C GLU A 120 6.81 5.80 -17.15
N SER A 121 7.89 5.35 -17.79
CA SER A 121 8.82 6.26 -18.48
C SER A 121 9.35 5.71 -19.80
N SER A 122 8.80 4.60 -20.31
CA SER A 122 9.33 3.92 -21.50
C SER A 122 10.82 3.56 -21.38
N GLY A 123 11.31 3.28 -20.18
CA GLY A 123 12.73 2.99 -19.95
C GLY A 123 13.58 4.18 -19.52
N ASN A 124 13.02 5.38 -19.41
CA ASN A 124 13.79 6.61 -19.20
C ASN A 124 13.97 6.98 -17.71
N TYR A 125 15.08 6.54 -17.11
CA TYR A 125 15.49 6.93 -15.76
C TYR A 125 15.69 8.45 -15.58
N GLN A 126 15.92 9.20 -16.66
CA GLN A 126 16.17 10.63 -16.65
C GLN A 126 14.91 11.47 -16.89
N HIS A 127 13.72 10.88 -16.78
CA HIS A 127 12.46 11.62 -16.94
C HIS A 127 12.37 12.77 -15.91
N THR A 128 12.28 14.02 -16.37
CA THR A 128 12.46 15.21 -15.51
C THR A 128 11.21 15.60 -14.71
N GLY A 129 10.04 15.11 -15.13
CA GLY A 129 8.77 15.34 -14.46
C GLY A 129 7.59 15.38 -15.43
N ASN A 130 6.42 14.96 -14.97
CA ASN A 130 5.15 15.25 -15.61
C ASN A 130 4.50 16.52 -15.02
N GLN A 131 3.30 16.89 -15.51
CA GLN A 131 2.58 18.08 -15.06
C GLN A 131 2.25 18.11 -13.55
N PHE A 132 2.22 16.94 -12.90
CA PHE A 132 1.98 16.80 -11.47
C PHE A 132 3.27 16.64 -10.66
N GLY A 133 4.45 16.67 -11.30
CA GLY A 133 5.75 16.60 -10.65
C GLY A 133 6.26 15.21 -10.31
N TYR A 134 5.65 14.14 -10.84
CA TYR A 134 6.22 12.78 -10.77
C TYR A 134 7.34 12.64 -11.80
N PHE A 135 8.48 12.10 -11.40
CA PHE A 135 9.69 12.12 -12.19
C PHE A 135 10.54 10.84 -12.01
N ALA A 136 11.68 10.79 -12.69
CA ALA A 136 12.57 9.64 -12.74
C ALA A 136 11.93 8.42 -13.46
N GLY A 137 12.64 7.30 -13.53
CA GLY A 137 12.22 6.14 -14.31
C GLY A 137 10.90 5.53 -13.86
N TYR A 138 10.60 5.62 -12.56
CA TYR A 138 9.42 5.04 -11.92
C TYR A 138 8.39 6.09 -11.52
N ALA A 139 8.40 7.27 -12.13
CA ALA A 139 7.44 8.36 -11.84
C ALA A 139 7.20 8.56 -10.33
N MET A 140 8.26 8.69 -9.53
CA MET A 140 8.14 8.80 -8.08
C MET A 140 7.72 10.21 -7.65
N GLY A 141 6.82 10.27 -6.67
CA GLY A 141 6.33 11.50 -6.03
C GLY A 141 6.84 11.68 -4.59
N ALA A 142 6.53 12.81 -3.98
CA ALA A 142 6.95 13.23 -2.65
C ALA A 142 6.59 12.23 -1.56
N GLU A 143 5.37 11.67 -1.57
CA GLU A 143 4.95 10.65 -0.60
C GLU A 143 5.82 9.40 -0.71
N SER A 144 5.96 8.87 -1.93
CA SER A 144 6.78 7.69 -2.19
C SER A 144 8.24 7.89 -1.79
N LEU A 145 8.79 9.08 -2.06
CA LEU A 145 10.17 9.44 -1.71
C LEU A 145 10.37 9.63 -0.21
N ALA A 146 9.34 10.06 0.53
CA ALA A 146 9.33 10.12 1.98
C ALA A 146 9.27 8.72 2.60
N ILE A 147 8.39 7.84 2.09
CA ILE A 147 8.27 6.44 2.54
C ILE A 147 9.60 5.69 2.43
N VAL A 148 10.34 5.89 1.33
CA VAL A 148 11.64 5.23 1.11
C VAL A 148 12.82 5.96 1.76
N GLY A 149 12.57 7.08 2.46
CA GLY A 149 13.56 7.80 3.25
C GLY A 149 14.51 8.71 2.45
N LEU A 150 14.23 9.00 1.17
CA LEU A 150 15.03 9.91 0.35
C LEU A 150 14.67 11.38 0.57
N VAL A 151 13.43 11.61 0.96
CA VAL A 151 12.89 12.87 1.44
C VAL A 151 12.71 12.79 2.95
N LYS A 152 12.85 13.93 3.65
CA LYS A 152 12.63 14.01 5.10
C LYS A 152 11.14 13.84 5.39
N GLN A 153 10.78 12.83 6.19
CA GLN A 153 9.38 12.59 6.56
C GLN A 153 8.74 13.83 7.19
N SER A 154 9.44 14.50 8.11
CA SER A 154 8.94 15.73 8.75
C SER A 154 8.64 16.85 7.75
N ALA A 155 9.45 17.00 6.70
CA ALA A 155 9.19 18.00 5.66
C ALA A 155 7.94 17.65 4.84
N PHE A 156 7.72 16.35 4.57
CA PHE A 156 6.54 15.89 3.84
C PHE A 156 5.25 16.04 4.68
N ASP A 157 5.32 15.75 5.97
CA ASP A 157 4.19 15.91 6.90
C ASP A 157 3.73 17.37 6.98
N ASP A 158 4.68 18.30 6.98
CA ASP A 158 4.46 19.76 6.93
C ASP A 158 4.12 20.30 5.54
N ALA A 159 4.12 19.46 4.50
CA ALA A 159 3.95 19.91 3.13
C ALA A 159 2.50 20.38 2.86
N PRO A 160 2.32 21.34 1.93
CA PRO A 160 1.00 21.76 1.48
C PRO A 160 0.15 20.57 0.99
N ARG A 161 -1.17 20.71 1.10
CA ARG A 161 -2.11 19.64 0.72
C ARG A 161 -1.94 19.19 -0.75
N HIS A 162 -1.62 20.09 -1.67
CA HIS A 162 -1.40 19.75 -3.08
C HIS A 162 -0.17 18.85 -3.30
N VAL A 163 0.86 18.99 -2.46
CA VAL A 163 2.04 18.11 -2.46
C VAL A 163 1.67 16.75 -1.89
N ARG A 164 0.99 16.73 -0.72
CA ARG A 164 0.55 15.49 -0.06
C ARG A 164 -0.46 14.68 -0.89
N ASN A 165 -1.26 15.36 -1.71
CA ASN A 165 -2.19 14.73 -2.65
C ASN A 165 -1.55 14.39 -4.01
N GLY A 166 -0.28 14.77 -4.24
CA GLY A 166 0.41 14.54 -5.51
C GLY A 166 -0.19 15.26 -6.71
N THR A 167 -0.90 16.38 -6.49
CA THR A 167 -1.53 17.18 -7.57
C THR A 167 -0.63 18.29 -8.08
N ASP A 168 0.31 18.76 -7.25
CA ASP A 168 1.44 19.60 -7.66
C ASP A 168 2.54 19.44 -6.62
N GLN A 169 3.73 19.00 -7.04
CA GLN A 169 4.85 18.73 -6.13
C GLN A 169 6.18 19.17 -6.72
N THR A 170 6.19 19.75 -7.93
CA THR A 170 7.42 20.06 -8.67
C THR A 170 8.30 21.04 -7.91
N ALA A 171 7.73 22.18 -7.50
CA ALA A 171 8.48 23.21 -6.77
C ALA A 171 8.98 22.69 -5.41
N TRP A 172 8.16 21.89 -4.73
CA TRP A 172 8.49 21.30 -3.45
C TRP A 172 9.64 20.28 -3.56
N LEU A 173 9.61 19.41 -4.58
CA LEU A 173 10.66 18.43 -4.85
C LEU A 173 11.95 19.06 -5.38
N ASN A 174 11.89 20.25 -5.99
CA ASN A 174 13.07 20.99 -6.41
C ASN A 174 13.80 21.67 -5.23
N ASN A 175 13.19 21.78 -4.05
CA ASN A 175 13.84 22.36 -2.87
C ASN A 175 14.78 21.33 -2.20
N PRO A 176 16.11 21.54 -2.22
CA PRO A 176 17.07 20.59 -1.65
C PRO A 176 16.92 20.41 -0.14
N GLN A 177 16.30 21.36 0.58
CA GLN A 177 16.11 21.26 2.03
C GLN A 177 15.12 20.14 2.43
N ASN A 178 14.26 19.71 1.50
CA ASN A 178 13.31 18.63 1.72
C ASN A 178 13.96 17.24 1.59
N TRP A 179 15.16 17.15 1.02
CA TRP A 179 15.85 15.90 0.74
C TRP A 179 16.78 15.46 1.88
N GLN A 180 16.90 14.15 2.08
CA GLN A 180 18.00 13.55 2.85
C GLN A 180 19.23 13.31 1.97
N LEU A 181 19.00 13.07 0.68
CA LEU A 181 20.05 12.85 -0.31
C LEU A 181 20.80 14.16 -0.61
N ARG A 182 22.13 14.16 -0.44
CA ARG A 182 22.98 15.26 -0.88
C ARG A 182 22.88 15.42 -2.40
N GLY A 183 22.60 16.64 -2.86
CA GLY A 183 22.32 16.92 -4.28
C GLY A 183 20.84 16.76 -4.67
N GLY A 184 19.98 16.32 -3.73
CA GLY A 184 18.53 16.32 -3.84
C GLY A 184 18.00 15.61 -5.10
N LYS A 185 16.98 16.20 -5.72
CA LYS A 185 16.32 15.69 -6.92
C LYS A 185 17.30 15.31 -8.04
N GLN A 186 18.31 16.14 -8.28
CA GLN A 186 19.28 15.92 -9.36
C GLN A 186 20.15 14.69 -9.09
N ALA A 187 20.61 14.51 -7.85
CA ALA A 187 21.37 13.31 -7.48
C ALA A 187 20.53 12.04 -7.64
N PHE A 188 19.25 12.08 -7.27
CA PHE A 188 18.34 10.93 -7.47
C PHE A 188 18.09 10.63 -8.94
N LEU A 189 17.91 11.66 -9.78
CA LEU A 189 17.67 11.50 -11.20
C LEU A 189 18.84 10.80 -11.91
N HIS A 190 20.09 11.06 -11.50
CA HIS A 190 21.29 10.50 -12.13
C HIS A 190 21.74 9.14 -11.58
N ASP A 191 21.06 8.59 -10.56
CA ASP A 191 21.40 7.31 -9.95
C ASP A 191 20.32 6.26 -10.21
N ASN A 192 20.47 5.52 -11.32
CA ASN A 192 19.53 4.47 -11.71
C ASN A 192 19.41 3.37 -10.65
N LEU A 193 20.51 3.02 -9.98
CA LEU A 193 20.51 1.97 -8.96
C LEU A 193 19.76 2.43 -7.70
N LEU A 194 19.88 3.71 -7.35
CA LEU A 194 19.11 4.29 -6.25
C LEU A 194 17.61 4.32 -6.57
N GLN A 195 17.23 4.63 -7.82
CA GLN A 195 15.83 4.56 -8.26
C GLN A 195 15.28 3.13 -8.20
N ASP A 196 16.06 2.15 -8.67
CA ASP A 196 15.71 0.72 -8.58
C ASP A 196 15.51 0.26 -7.14
N ARG A 197 16.41 0.68 -6.23
CA ARG A 197 16.28 0.37 -4.80
C ARG A 197 15.06 1.05 -4.18
N ALA A 198 14.82 2.32 -4.51
CA ALA A 198 13.69 3.07 -3.99
C ALA A 198 12.36 2.41 -4.37
N VAL A 199 12.18 2.02 -5.64
CA VAL A 199 10.94 1.36 -6.06
C VAL A 199 10.78 -0.02 -5.43
N THR A 200 11.86 -0.78 -5.24
CA THR A 200 11.80 -2.07 -4.53
C THR A 200 11.45 -1.90 -3.06
N VAL A 201 12.03 -0.91 -2.36
CA VAL A 201 11.69 -0.62 -0.97
C VAL A 201 10.22 -0.23 -0.86
N LEU A 202 9.74 0.65 -1.74
CA LEU A 202 8.33 1.05 -1.76
C LEU A 202 7.40 -0.16 -1.99
N ALA A 203 7.71 -1.00 -2.98
CA ALA A 203 6.96 -2.22 -3.27
C ALA A 203 6.91 -3.15 -2.05
N ASN A 204 8.05 -3.35 -1.39
CA ASN A 204 8.17 -4.22 -0.22
C ASN A 204 7.39 -3.67 0.99
N THR A 205 7.42 -2.36 1.21
CA THR A 205 6.59 -1.69 2.23
C THR A 205 5.11 -1.95 1.96
N ASN A 206 4.66 -1.73 0.72
CA ASN A 206 3.27 -1.97 0.34
C ASN A 206 2.87 -3.44 0.50
N ILE A 207 3.69 -4.38 0.02
CA ILE A 207 3.44 -5.82 0.13
C ILE A 207 3.33 -6.26 1.59
N ALA A 208 4.21 -5.76 2.47
CA ALA A 208 4.13 -6.06 3.90
C ALA A 208 2.79 -5.64 4.50
N ASP A 209 2.26 -4.48 4.09
CA ASP A 209 0.92 -4.04 4.50
C ASP A 209 -0.21 -4.81 3.79
N GLY A 210 0.03 -5.32 2.58
CA GLY A 210 -0.82 -6.30 1.90
C GLY A 210 -0.97 -7.62 2.69
N PHE A 211 0.12 -8.11 3.29
CA PHE A 211 0.07 -9.26 4.20
C PHE A 211 -0.67 -8.94 5.50
N LYS A 212 -0.38 -7.78 6.12
CA LYS A 212 -1.10 -7.34 7.34
C LYS A 212 -2.60 -7.15 7.12
N SER A 213 -2.99 -6.67 5.94
CA SER A 213 -4.39 -6.51 5.54
C SER A 213 -5.05 -7.80 5.04
N ARG A 214 -4.27 -8.90 4.93
CA ARG A 214 -4.71 -10.24 4.52
C ARG A 214 -5.24 -10.37 3.10
N VAL A 215 -4.97 -9.39 2.25
CA VAL A 215 -5.32 -9.49 0.82
C VAL A 215 -4.28 -10.29 0.03
N LEU A 216 -3.11 -10.55 0.64
CA LEU A 216 -2.02 -11.35 0.06
C LEU A 216 -1.75 -12.63 0.84
N LEU A 217 -1.22 -13.62 0.12
CA LEU A 217 -0.65 -14.87 0.62
C LEU A 217 0.73 -15.05 -0.01
N GLU A 218 1.73 -15.51 0.75
CA GLU A 218 3.11 -15.66 0.27
C GLU A 218 3.22 -16.60 -0.94
N SER A 219 2.31 -17.57 -1.04
CA SER A 219 2.25 -18.53 -2.15
C SER A 219 1.73 -17.93 -3.47
N GLN A 220 1.24 -16.69 -3.48
CA GLN A 220 0.60 -16.07 -4.64
C GLN A 220 1.51 -15.01 -5.29
N GLN A 221 2.61 -15.45 -5.88
CA GLN A 221 3.64 -14.57 -6.45
C GLN A 221 3.09 -13.58 -7.47
N GLU A 222 2.22 -14.01 -8.38
CA GLU A 222 1.57 -13.12 -9.36
C GLU A 222 0.81 -12.00 -8.65
N LYS A 223 -0.04 -12.34 -7.66
CA LYS A 223 -0.83 -11.34 -6.95
C LYS A 223 0.04 -10.40 -6.11
N ILE A 224 1.14 -10.88 -5.55
CA ILE A 224 2.10 -10.01 -4.85
C ILE A 224 2.68 -8.97 -5.82
N ALA A 225 3.06 -9.40 -7.02
CA ALA A 225 3.57 -8.52 -8.07
C ALA A 225 2.51 -7.52 -8.58
N GLY A 226 1.27 -7.99 -8.79
CA GLY A 226 0.15 -7.12 -9.17
C GLY A 226 -0.23 -6.13 -8.09
N PHE A 227 -0.27 -6.56 -6.82
CA PHE A 227 -0.54 -5.70 -5.68
C PHE A 227 0.50 -4.59 -5.56
N ALA A 228 1.79 -4.90 -5.70
CA ALA A 228 2.84 -3.90 -5.67
C ALA A 228 2.69 -2.87 -6.79
N ALA A 229 2.32 -3.29 -8.00
CA ALA A 229 2.10 -2.39 -9.14
C ALA A 229 0.84 -1.53 -8.94
N ALA A 230 -0.27 -2.13 -8.50
CA ALA A 230 -1.50 -1.41 -8.17
C ALA A 230 -1.27 -0.35 -7.07
N ALA A 231 -0.49 -0.71 -6.04
CA ALA A 231 -0.14 0.20 -4.96
C ALA A 231 0.81 1.31 -5.41
N HIS A 232 1.66 1.05 -6.41
CA HIS A 232 2.50 2.07 -7.02
C HIS A 232 1.67 3.15 -7.73
N LEU A 233 0.64 2.75 -8.50
CA LEU A 233 -0.22 3.71 -9.22
C LEU A 233 -1.09 4.55 -8.28
N LYS A 234 -1.85 3.89 -7.40
CA LYS A 234 -2.96 4.54 -6.64
C LYS A 234 -2.76 4.56 -5.13
N GLY A 235 -1.63 4.05 -4.64
CA GLY A 235 -1.37 3.90 -3.23
C GLY A 235 -1.96 2.62 -2.63
N LEU A 236 -1.56 2.34 -1.40
CA LEU A 236 -1.86 1.11 -0.67
C LEU A 236 -3.38 0.84 -0.53
N THR A 237 -4.16 1.87 -0.18
CA THR A 237 -5.61 1.72 0.07
C THR A 237 -6.35 1.24 -1.17
N ALA A 238 -6.02 1.77 -2.35
CA ALA A 238 -6.63 1.36 -3.61
C ALA A 238 -6.28 -0.08 -3.96
N ALA A 239 -5.01 -0.49 -3.78
CA ALA A 239 -4.59 -1.87 -3.99
C ALA A 239 -5.31 -2.85 -3.05
N ILE A 240 -5.45 -2.50 -1.76
CA ILE A 240 -6.22 -3.33 -0.81
C ILE A 240 -7.69 -3.40 -1.25
N SER A 241 -8.31 -2.28 -1.61
CA SER A 241 -9.71 -2.26 -2.06
C SER A 241 -9.95 -3.12 -3.30
N TRP A 242 -9.01 -3.09 -4.26
CA TRP A 242 -9.04 -3.94 -5.45
C TRP A 242 -8.92 -5.42 -5.08
N TYR A 243 -7.87 -5.83 -4.36
CA TYR A 243 -7.65 -7.25 -4.04
C TYR A 243 -8.62 -7.82 -2.99
N ALA A 244 -9.21 -6.98 -2.14
CA ALA A 244 -10.21 -7.41 -1.17
C ALA A 244 -11.61 -7.56 -1.76
N ARG A 245 -12.02 -6.64 -2.65
CA ARG A 245 -13.44 -6.46 -3.06
C ARG A 245 -13.66 -6.22 -4.55
N GLY A 246 -12.61 -6.13 -5.36
CA GLY A 246 -12.71 -5.78 -6.77
C GLY A 246 -13.13 -4.32 -7.01
N LYS A 247 -12.99 -3.43 -6.02
CA LYS A 247 -13.27 -2.01 -6.19
C LYS A 247 -12.14 -1.37 -7.01
N ASP A 248 -12.39 -1.14 -8.28
CA ASP A 248 -11.44 -0.49 -9.16
C ASP A 248 -11.50 1.03 -9.02
N SER A 249 -10.35 1.67 -9.14
CA SER A 249 -10.19 3.12 -9.08
C SER A 249 -9.18 3.56 -10.14
N HIS A 250 -9.24 4.81 -10.58
CA HIS A 250 -8.34 5.30 -11.63
C HIS A 250 -7.50 6.50 -11.19
N ASP A 251 -6.38 6.72 -11.87
CA ASP A 251 -5.55 7.91 -11.69
C ASP A 251 -6.15 9.13 -12.38
N ALA A 252 -5.45 10.27 -12.35
CA ALA A 252 -5.89 11.50 -13.01
C ALA A 252 -5.94 11.38 -14.55
N ASN A 253 -5.27 10.38 -15.12
CA ASN A 253 -5.24 10.10 -16.57
C ASN A 253 -6.25 9.02 -16.98
N GLY A 254 -7.06 8.51 -16.05
CA GLY A 254 -8.05 7.46 -16.32
C GLY A 254 -7.48 6.05 -16.39
N THR A 255 -6.25 5.83 -15.95
CA THR A 255 -5.65 4.49 -15.86
C THR A 255 -6.15 3.76 -14.64
N ASN A 256 -6.63 2.53 -14.80
CA ASN A 256 -7.24 1.77 -13.71
C ASN A 256 -6.21 1.08 -12.82
N THR A 257 -6.60 0.85 -11.57
CA THR A 257 -5.83 0.06 -10.60
C THR A 257 -5.70 -1.38 -11.08
N SER A 258 -6.78 -1.92 -11.66
CA SER A 258 -6.79 -3.25 -12.25
C SER A 258 -5.80 -3.41 -13.42
N ASP A 259 -5.60 -2.37 -14.24
CA ASP A 259 -4.64 -2.41 -15.35
C ASP A 259 -3.20 -2.60 -14.83
N TYR A 260 -2.84 -1.89 -13.76
CA TYR A 260 -1.55 -2.04 -13.10
C TYR A 260 -1.42 -3.38 -12.39
N ALA A 261 -2.49 -3.85 -11.74
CA ALA A 261 -2.53 -5.18 -11.14
C ALA A 261 -2.25 -6.28 -12.19
N ALA A 262 -2.96 -6.26 -13.31
CA ALA A 262 -2.81 -7.22 -14.39
C ALA A 262 -1.43 -7.15 -15.05
N MET A 263 -0.89 -5.94 -15.24
CA MET A 263 0.49 -5.75 -15.71
C MET A 263 1.50 -6.38 -14.74
N GLY A 264 1.38 -6.10 -13.44
CA GLY A 264 2.26 -6.62 -12.41
C GLY A 264 2.21 -8.15 -12.32
N GLU A 265 1.01 -8.74 -12.31
CA GLU A 265 0.78 -10.19 -12.32
C GLU A 265 1.44 -10.87 -13.52
N ALA A 266 1.28 -10.28 -14.71
CA ALA A 266 1.88 -10.83 -15.92
C ALA A 266 3.41 -10.65 -15.98
N SER A 267 3.94 -9.59 -15.36
CA SER A 267 5.34 -9.17 -15.53
C SER A 267 6.35 -10.23 -15.09
N ILE A 268 6.10 -10.92 -13.98
CA ILE A 268 7.06 -11.87 -13.39
C ILE A 268 7.32 -13.09 -14.29
N ASN A 269 6.37 -13.39 -15.18
CA ASN A 269 6.40 -14.49 -16.13
C ASN A 269 6.75 -14.06 -17.56
N LYS A 270 6.77 -12.74 -17.85
CA LYS A 270 7.18 -12.20 -19.15
C LYS A 270 8.69 -12.02 -19.24
N ARG A 271 9.29 -12.45 -20.35
CA ARG A 271 10.72 -12.21 -20.61
C ARG A 271 10.99 -10.72 -20.73
N SER A 272 12.14 -10.28 -20.22
CA SER A 272 12.65 -8.92 -20.38
C SER A 272 14.11 -8.96 -20.76
N ASN A 273 14.47 -8.20 -21.80
CA ASN A 273 15.85 -8.07 -22.26
C ASN A 273 16.73 -7.29 -21.26
N LEU A 274 16.13 -6.61 -20.28
CA LEU A 274 16.85 -5.89 -19.22
C LEU A 274 17.22 -6.80 -18.04
N CYS A 275 16.71 -8.04 -18.03
CA CYS A 275 16.91 -8.97 -16.94
C CYS A 275 17.71 -10.16 -17.42
N ALA A 276 18.88 -10.38 -16.81
CA ALA A 276 19.69 -11.55 -17.11
C ALA A 276 18.90 -12.82 -16.74
N GLU A 277 18.40 -13.52 -17.76
CA GLU A 277 17.83 -14.85 -17.60
C GLU A 277 18.99 -15.81 -17.37
N ASN A 278 19.27 -16.14 -16.10
CA ASN A 278 20.31 -17.10 -15.79
C ASN A 278 19.82 -18.53 -16.10
N THR A 279 19.67 -18.84 -17.39
CA THR A 279 19.42 -20.18 -17.90
C THR A 279 20.23 -20.43 -19.17
N ARG A 280 21.55 -20.51 -19.02
CA ARG A 280 22.21 -21.69 -19.58
C ARG A 280 22.08 -22.80 -18.54
N GLN A 281 20.92 -23.47 -18.51
CA GLN A 281 20.98 -24.89 -18.16
C GLN A 281 21.77 -25.53 -19.28
N VAL A 282 23.08 -25.69 -19.07
CA VAL A 282 23.88 -26.58 -19.90
C VAL A 282 23.22 -27.95 -19.75
N PRO A 283 22.68 -28.55 -20.82
CA PRO A 283 22.12 -29.88 -20.76
C PRO A 283 23.12 -30.82 -20.08
N SER A 284 22.67 -31.77 -19.26
CA SER A 284 23.58 -32.66 -18.53
C SER A 284 24.59 -33.39 -19.43
N TRP A 285 24.26 -33.57 -20.72
CA TRP A 285 25.13 -34.16 -21.73
C TRP A 285 26.25 -33.23 -22.25
N LEU A 286 26.18 -31.91 -22.00
CA LEU A 286 27.20 -30.92 -22.38
C LEU A 286 28.21 -30.58 -21.25
N LYS A 287 28.02 -31.11 -20.03
CA LYS A 287 28.95 -30.89 -18.89
C LYS A 287 30.34 -31.50 -19.06
N TRP A 288 30.51 -32.49 -19.95
CA TRP A 288 31.79 -33.18 -20.15
C TRP A 288 32.82 -32.38 -20.97
N LEU A 289 32.43 -31.25 -21.58
CA LEU A 289 33.31 -30.43 -22.41
C LEU A 289 34.08 -29.35 -21.63
N GLU A 290 33.80 -29.12 -20.35
CA GLU A 290 34.49 -28.11 -19.52
C GLU A 290 35.72 -28.64 -18.77
N VAL A 291 36.05 -29.93 -18.89
CA VAL A 291 37.32 -30.48 -18.37
C VAL A 291 38.26 -30.73 -19.53
N LYS A 292 38.85 -29.65 -20.04
CA LYS A 292 40.20 -29.56 -20.65
C LYS A 292 40.30 -28.23 -21.41
N ASN A 293 40.82 -27.22 -20.73
CA ASN A 293 41.80 -26.26 -21.24
C ASN A 293 42.57 -25.70 -20.05
#